data_AF-A0A7G8FSI6-F1
#
_entry.id   AF-A0A7G8FSI6-F1
#
_cell.length_a   1.000
_cell.length_b   1.000
_cell.length_c   1.000
_cell.angle_alpha   90.00
_cell.angle_beta   90.00
_cell.angle_gamma   90.00
#
_symmetry.space_group_name_H-M   'P 1'
#
loop_
_entity.id
_entity.type
_entity.pdbx_description
1 polymer ?
#
loop_
_entity_poly.entity_id
_entity_poly.type
_entity_poly.pdbx_seq_one_letter_code
_entity_poly.pdbx_strand_id
1 'polypeptide(L)'
;MPGPVVNGVKVGRSASGEAASQVAEALPFLPVLSEGTIRVVLLTSGHLIVARLRQTTDPDGDRAYQLIRPLRLVGDLDGDEWSLQPFLAGLTPQRNIVMLKAAVAAVLEPEARILQVYTRSTNQECPPSETPVERLKKAFQEFTDSIEPG
;
A
#
# COMPACT_ATOMS: atom_id res chain seq x y z
N MET A 1 -49.72 21.41 14.17
CA MET A 1 -48.26 21.30 13.99
C MET A 1 -47.95 19.85 13.68
N PRO A 2 -47.26 19.51 12.57
CA PRO A 2 -47.00 18.13 12.18
C PRO A 2 -45.98 17.50 13.14
N GLY A 3 -46.31 16.32 13.67
CA GLY A 3 -45.50 15.59 14.64
C GLY A 3 -44.28 14.86 14.04
N PRO A 4 -43.44 14.22 14.88
CA PRO A 4 -42.21 13.58 14.47
C PRO A 4 -42.49 12.24 13.77
N VAL A 5 -41.90 12.05 12.60
CA VAL A 5 -42.05 10.83 11.78
C VAL A 5 -40.93 9.85 12.12
N VAL A 6 -41.30 8.69 12.66
CA VAL A 6 -40.39 7.59 13.02
C VAL A 6 -40.42 6.56 11.90
N ASN A 7 -39.32 6.39 11.17
CA ASN A 7 -39.22 5.39 10.09
C ASN A 7 -38.69 4.04 10.60
N GLY A 8 -39.64 3.11 10.74
CA GLY A 8 -39.56 1.65 10.60
C GLY A 8 -38.23 0.91 10.82
N VAL A 9 -38.13 0.26 11.99
CA VAL A 9 -37.26 -0.91 12.21
C VAL A 9 -37.87 -2.11 11.47
N LYS A 10 -37.18 -2.64 10.44
CA LYS A 10 -37.48 -3.97 9.90
C LYS A 10 -36.62 -5.01 10.59
N VAL A 11 -37.23 -5.71 11.55
CA VAL A 11 -36.77 -7.01 12.04
C VAL A 11 -37.03 -8.03 10.94
N GLY A 12 -35.98 -8.64 10.41
CA GLY A 12 -36.05 -9.71 9.43
C GLY A 12 -34.92 -10.70 9.69
N ARG A 13 -35.14 -11.61 10.66
CA ARG A 13 -34.29 -12.79 10.86
C ARG A 13 -34.81 -13.86 9.91
N SER A 14 -34.04 -14.19 8.88
CA SER A 14 -34.21 -15.41 8.10
C SER A 14 -32.83 -15.90 7.71
N ALA A 15 -32.50 -17.08 8.23
CA ALA A 15 -31.32 -17.82 7.86
C ALA A 15 -31.55 -18.44 6.49
N SER A 16 -30.74 -18.03 5.52
CA SER A 16 -30.46 -18.78 4.31
C SER A 16 -29.01 -18.48 3.97
N GLY A 17 -28.19 -19.53 3.99
CA GLY A 17 -26.79 -19.46 3.59
C GLY A 17 -26.71 -19.16 2.10
N GLU A 18 -26.59 -17.87 1.78
CA GLU A 18 -26.10 -17.43 0.49
C GLU A 18 -24.61 -17.15 0.66
N ALA A 19 -23.82 -17.84 -0.15
CA ALA A 19 -22.41 -17.57 -0.31
C ALA A 19 -22.24 -16.06 -0.45
N ALA A 20 -21.54 -15.46 0.51
CA ALA A 20 -21.15 -14.07 0.43
C ALA A 20 -20.22 -13.95 -0.79
N SER A 21 -20.81 -13.72 -1.97
CA SER A 21 -20.18 -12.92 -3.00
C SER A 21 -19.92 -11.59 -2.32
N GLN A 22 -18.72 -11.48 -1.73
CA GLN A 22 -18.15 -10.21 -1.31
C GLN A 22 -18.19 -9.34 -2.55
N VAL A 23 -19.21 -8.49 -2.64
CA VAL A 23 -19.21 -7.35 -3.54
C VAL A 23 -17.93 -6.63 -3.18
N ALA A 24 -16.92 -6.72 -4.06
CA ALA A 24 -15.64 -6.09 -3.84
C ALA A 24 -15.93 -4.60 -3.69
N GLU A 25 -15.94 -4.13 -2.45
CA GLU A 25 -16.20 -2.74 -2.13
C GLU A 25 -15.18 -1.91 -2.91
N ALA A 26 -15.66 -1.11 -3.85
CA ALA A 26 -14.80 -0.34 -4.72
C ALA A 26 -13.90 0.57 -3.87
N LEU A 27 -12.59 0.35 -3.92
CA LEU A 27 -11.64 1.14 -3.16
C LEU A 27 -11.75 2.61 -3.58
N PRO A 28 -11.83 3.58 -2.65
CA PRO A 28 -11.82 4.99 -3.03
C PRO A 28 -10.50 5.34 -3.72
N PHE A 29 -10.56 6.20 -4.74
CA PHE A 29 -9.37 6.66 -5.43
C PHE A 29 -8.44 7.42 -4.47
N LEU A 30 -7.13 7.15 -4.52
CA LEU A 30 -6.14 7.80 -3.68
C LEU A 30 -5.14 8.61 -4.53
N PRO A 31 -5.16 9.95 -4.50
CA PRO A 31 -4.27 10.79 -5.29
C PRO A 31 -2.81 10.73 -4.82
N VAL A 32 -1.82 11.11 -5.65
CA VAL A 32 -0.38 11.10 -5.29
C VAL A 32 -0.10 12.09 -4.18
N LEU A 33 -0.70 13.28 -4.22
CA LEU A 33 -0.45 14.37 -3.27
C LEU A 33 -0.89 14.03 -1.83
N SER A 34 -1.65 12.95 -1.64
CA SER A 34 -2.13 12.51 -0.33
C SER A 34 -1.25 11.41 0.27
N GLU A 35 -0.12 11.79 0.86
CA GLU A 35 0.50 11.03 1.95
C GLU A 35 1.32 9.76 1.57
N GLY A 36 2.65 9.92 1.45
CA GLY A 36 3.61 8.81 1.36
C GLY A 36 4.04 8.43 -0.06
N THR A 37 5.05 7.56 -0.17
CA THR A 37 5.63 7.13 -1.45
C THR A 37 5.42 5.64 -1.67
N ILE A 38 5.16 5.24 -2.91
CA ILE A 38 5.03 3.80 -3.22
C ILE A 38 6.43 3.18 -3.18
N ARG A 39 6.57 2.13 -2.39
CA ARG A 39 7.84 1.44 -2.12
C ARG A 39 7.63 -0.07 -2.17
N VAL A 40 8.70 -0.79 -2.50
CA VAL A 40 8.82 -2.22 -2.22
C VAL A 40 9.53 -2.36 -0.87
N VAL A 41 9.00 -3.17 0.02
CA VAL A 41 9.52 -3.41 1.37
C VAL A 41 9.89 -4.88 1.47
N LEU A 42 11.17 -5.17 1.69
CA LEU A 42 11.66 -6.49 2.04
C LEU A 42 11.53 -6.67 3.55
N LEU A 43 10.73 -7.65 3.96
CA LEU A 43 10.57 -8.02 5.36
C LEU A 43 11.70 -8.93 5.81
N THR A 44 12.01 -8.93 7.11
CA THR A 44 12.97 -9.88 7.71
C THR A 44 12.53 -11.34 7.57
N SER A 45 11.25 -11.59 7.31
CA SER A 45 10.71 -12.91 6.95
C SER A 45 11.05 -13.35 5.52
N GLY A 46 11.62 -12.48 4.69
CA GLY A 46 11.92 -12.73 3.28
C GLY A 46 10.76 -12.38 2.32
N HIS A 47 9.62 -11.90 2.81
CA HIS A 47 8.54 -11.44 1.93
C HIS A 47 8.80 -10.06 1.35
N LEU A 48 8.45 -9.87 0.08
CA LEU A 48 8.42 -8.57 -0.59
C LEU A 48 7.00 -8.02 -0.61
N ILE A 49 6.82 -6.78 -0.15
CA ILE A 49 5.54 -6.10 -0.06
C ILE A 49 5.60 -4.79 -0.87
N VAL A 50 4.65 -4.52 -1.75
CA VAL A 50 4.44 -3.18 -2.30
C VAL A 50 3.35 -2.50 -1.49
N ALA A 51 3.63 -1.28 -1.05
CA ALA A 51 2.69 -0.44 -0.35
C ALA A 51 2.98 1.03 -0.61
N ARG A 52 1.99 1.89 -0.36
CA ARG A 52 2.27 3.31 -0.18
C ARG A 52 2.74 3.49 1.27
N LEU A 53 4.00 3.91 1.43
CA LEU A 53 4.72 3.94 2.68
C LEU A 53 4.71 5.35 3.26
N ARG A 54 4.38 5.46 4.56
CA ARG A 54 4.58 6.68 5.36
C ARG A 54 5.46 6.36 6.55
N GLN A 55 6.29 7.32 6.94
CA GLN A 55 6.95 7.27 8.23
C GLN A 55 5.93 7.60 9.32
N THR A 56 5.97 6.83 10.40
CA THR A 56 5.11 7.03 11.57
C THR A 56 5.82 6.54 12.83
N THR A 57 5.13 6.55 13.95
CA THR A 57 5.59 5.93 15.19
C THR A 57 4.60 4.88 15.65
N ASP A 58 5.08 3.88 16.36
CA ASP A 58 4.23 2.92 17.05
C ASP A 58 3.66 3.54 18.36
N PRO A 59 2.82 2.80 19.12
CA PRO A 59 2.26 3.29 20.38
C PRO A 59 3.30 3.64 21.45
N ASP A 60 4.49 3.03 21.41
CA ASP A 60 5.59 3.30 22.34
C ASP A 60 6.43 4.51 21.90
N GLY A 61 6.16 5.04 20.70
CA GLY A 61 6.86 6.20 20.13
C GLY A 61 8.06 5.82 19.26
N ASP A 62 8.32 4.51 19.08
CA ASP A 62 9.41 4.03 18.25
C ASP A 62 9.10 4.19 16.76
N ARG A 63 10.15 4.31 15.95
CA ARG A 63 10.00 4.50 14.50
C ARG A 63 9.31 3.30 13.87
N ALA A 64 8.28 3.58 13.08
CA ALA A 64 7.51 2.60 12.35
C ALA A 64 7.20 3.11 10.94
N TYR A 65 6.62 2.22 10.14
CA TYR A 65 6.05 2.55 8.85
C TYR A 65 4.56 2.27 8.84
N GLN A 66 3.80 3.19 8.27
CA GLN A 66 2.43 2.91 7.88
C GLN A 66 2.44 2.43 6.43
N LEU A 67 1.95 1.22 6.21
CA LEU A 67 1.77 0.64 4.88
C LEU A 67 0.30 0.79 4.52
N ILE A 68 0.03 1.56 3.47
CA ILE A 68 -1.31 1.80 2.93
C ILE A 68 -1.52 0.86 1.75
N ARG A 69 -2.62 0.10 1.79
CA ARG A 69 -3.03 -0.90 0.79
C ARG A 69 -1.90 -1.90 0.43
N PRO A 70 -1.25 -2.55 1.41
CA PRO A 70 -0.13 -3.43 1.15
C PRO A 70 -0.55 -4.68 0.34
N LEU A 71 0.24 -5.00 -0.67
CA LEU A 71 0.13 -6.24 -1.44
C LEU A 71 1.47 -6.97 -1.42
N ARG A 72 1.44 -8.28 -1.27
CA ARG A 72 2.62 -9.14 -1.35
C ARG A 72 2.98 -9.37 -2.81
N LEU A 73 4.25 -9.20 -3.17
CA LEU A 73 4.78 -9.71 -4.43
C LEU A 73 5.06 -11.20 -4.30
N VAL A 74 4.58 -11.94 -5.29
CA VAL A 74 4.87 -13.36 -5.46
C VAL A 74 5.35 -13.54 -6.89
N GLY A 75 6.59 -13.98 -7.03
CA GLY A 75 7.25 -14.24 -8.30
C GLY A 75 8.50 -15.08 -8.03
N ASP A 76 9.01 -15.69 -9.09
CA ASP A 76 10.29 -16.41 -9.04
C ASP A 76 11.43 -15.42 -9.31
N LEU A 77 12.57 -15.59 -8.66
CA LEU A 77 13.74 -14.72 -8.88
C LEU A 77 14.25 -14.82 -10.33
N ASP A 78 14.01 -15.97 -10.97
CA ASP A 78 14.39 -16.26 -12.34
C ASP A 78 13.24 -16.09 -13.35
N GLY A 79 12.04 -15.70 -12.90
CA GLY A 79 10.83 -15.61 -13.71
C GLY A 79 10.37 -14.18 -13.97
N ASP A 80 9.98 -13.88 -15.21
CA ASP A 80 9.44 -12.57 -15.61
C ASP A 80 8.01 -12.27 -15.09
N GLU A 81 7.42 -13.18 -14.31
CA GLU A 81 6.01 -13.12 -13.92
C GLU A 81 5.83 -12.88 -12.43
N TRP A 82 5.74 -11.60 -12.08
CA TRP A 82 5.36 -11.12 -10.76
C TRP A 82 3.84 -11.00 -10.64
N SER A 83 3.29 -11.50 -9.54
CA SER A 83 1.88 -11.36 -9.18
C SER A 83 1.73 -10.63 -7.84
N LEU A 84 0.61 -9.93 -7.67
CA LEU A 84 0.26 -9.25 -6.43
C LEU A 84 -0.84 -10.01 -5.70
N GLN A 85 -0.60 -10.32 -4.42
CA GLN A 85 -1.57 -11.00 -3.56
C GLN A 85 -1.90 -10.15 -2.32
N PRO A 86 -3.10 -10.28 -1.73
CA PRO A 86 -3.42 -9.57 -0.50
C PRO A 86 -2.43 -9.90 0.62
N PHE A 87 -1.85 -8.88 1.23
CA PHE A 87 -1.00 -9.07 2.39
C PHE A 87 -1.84 -9.39 3.63
N LEU A 88 -1.42 -10.38 4.42
CA LEU A 88 -2.13 -10.82 5.64
C LEU A 88 -3.58 -11.30 5.41
N ALA A 89 -3.85 -11.88 4.24
CA ALA A 89 -5.13 -12.49 3.93
C ALA A 89 -5.56 -13.48 5.02
N GLY A 90 -6.78 -13.33 5.54
CA GLY A 90 -7.32 -14.19 6.60
C GLY A 90 -6.84 -13.85 8.03
N LEU A 91 -5.89 -12.93 8.19
CA LEU A 91 -5.40 -12.51 9.51
C LEU A 91 -6.02 -11.20 9.98
N THR A 92 -6.28 -10.27 9.07
CA THR A 92 -6.88 -8.97 9.42
C THR A 92 -7.73 -8.42 8.27
N PRO A 93 -8.86 -7.74 8.56
CA PRO A 93 -9.62 -7.00 7.55
C PRO A 93 -9.01 -5.61 7.27
N GLN A 94 -8.00 -5.18 8.05
CA GLN A 94 -7.41 -3.86 7.91
C GLN A 94 -6.66 -3.72 6.58
N ARG A 95 -6.99 -2.65 5.85
CA ARG A 95 -6.37 -2.32 4.55
C ARG A 95 -5.09 -1.49 4.69
N ASN A 96 -4.85 -0.94 5.87
CA ASN A 96 -3.65 -0.18 6.22
C ASN A 96 -3.10 -0.78 7.51
N ILE A 97 -1.79 -0.91 7.61
CA ILE A 97 -1.13 -1.51 8.77
C ILE A 97 0.04 -0.64 9.22
N VAL A 98 0.33 -0.69 10.51
CA VAL A 98 1.59 -0.16 11.05
C VAL A 98 2.56 -1.33 11.18
N MET A 99 3.78 -1.12 10.71
CA MET A 99 4.86 -2.09 10.72
C MET A 99 6.06 -1.51 11.45
N LEU A 100 6.52 -2.23 12.46
CA LEU A 100 7.71 -1.85 13.22
C LEU A 100 8.94 -1.80 12.31
N LYS A 101 9.83 -0.84 12.54
CA LYS A 101 11.07 -0.72 11.74
C LYS A 101 11.92 -1.98 11.80
N ALA A 102 11.89 -2.72 12.92
CA ALA A 102 12.61 -3.96 13.13
C ALA A 102 12.14 -5.13 12.23
N ALA A 103 10.90 -5.09 11.73
CA ALA A 103 10.39 -6.10 10.79
C ALA A 103 10.82 -5.85 9.34
N VAL A 104 11.43 -4.70 9.05
CA VAL A 104 11.82 -4.27 7.71
C VAL A 104 13.33 -4.46 7.51
N ALA A 105 13.68 -5.37 6.62
CA ALA A 105 15.06 -5.60 6.20
C ALA A 105 15.53 -4.51 5.22
N ALA A 106 14.73 -4.16 4.21
CA ALA A 106 15.07 -3.11 3.25
C ALA A 106 13.83 -2.40 2.69
N VAL A 107 14.03 -1.14 2.27
CA VAL A 107 13.04 -0.36 1.52
C VAL A 107 13.65 -0.03 0.16
N LEU A 108 12.95 -0.38 -0.91
CA LEU A 108 13.44 -0.36 -2.28
C LEU A 108 12.50 0.47 -3.16
N GLU A 109 13.07 0.98 -4.26
CA GLU A 109 12.30 1.60 -5.34
C GLU A 109 11.55 0.53 -6.14
N PRO A 110 10.25 0.72 -6.42
CA PRO A 110 9.50 -0.21 -7.25
C PRO A 110 9.90 -0.06 -8.73
N GLU A 111 9.98 -1.19 -9.45
CA GLU A 111 10.05 -1.15 -10.90
C GLU A 111 8.78 -0.55 -11.51
N ALA A 112 8.91 0.06 -12.70
CA ALA A 112 7.79 0.72 -13.37
C ALA A 112 6.58 -0.21 -13.61
N ARG A 113 6.83 -1.48 -13.96
CA ARG A 113 5.77 -2.47 -14.17
C ARG A 113 5.02 -2.79 -12.87
N ILE A 114 5.76 -2.99 -11.77
CA ILE A 114 5.19 -3.23 -10.44
C ILE A 114 4.33 -2.04 -10.02
N LEU A 115 4.84 -0.82 -10.20
CA LEU A 115 4.15 0.42 -9.87
C LEU A 115 2.81 0.56 -10.62
N GLN A 116 2.80 0.27 -11.92
CA GLN A 116 1.59 0.32 -12.75
C GLN A 116 0.54 -0.71 -12.31
N VAL A 117 0.96 -1.97 -12.08
CA VAL A 117 0.03 -3.03 -11.66
C VAL A 117 -0.52 -2.74 -10.26
N TYR A 118 0.33 -2.27 -9.34
CA TYR A 118 -0.06 -1.92 -7.99
C TYR A 118 -1.07 -0.76 -7.95
N THR A 119 -0.78 0.34 -8.66
CA THR A 119 -1.65 1.54 -8.66
C THR A 119 -3.02 1.23 -9.27
N ARG A 120 -3.05 0.44 -10.35
CA ARG A 120 -4.29 -0.05 -10.96
C ARG A 120 -5.08 -0.97 -10.03
N SER A 121 -4.43 -1.97 -9.43
CA SER A 121 -5.10 -2.96 -8.56
C SER A 121 -5.62 -2.34 -7.26
N THR A 122 -4.97 -1.29 -6.78
CA THR A 122 -5.34 -0.63 -5.52
C THR A 122 -6.11 0.66 -5.71
N ASN A 123 -6.50 1.04 -6.94
CA ASN A 123 -7.15 2.31 -7.28
C ASN A 123 -6.42 3.53 -6.68
N GLN A 124 -5.12 3.64 -6.96
CA GLN A 124 -4.29 4.78 -6.58
C GLN A 124 -3.79 5.48 -7.82
N GLU A 125 -3.57 6.78 -7.71
CA GLU A 125 -2.86 7.52 -8.74
C GLU A 125 -1.43 7.00 -8.87
N CYS A 126 -1.02 6.73 -10.10
CA CYS A 126 0.35 6.35 -10.39
C CYS A 126 1.23 7.60 -10.38
N PRO A 127 2.31 7.63 -9.57
CA PRO A 127 3.28 8.71 -9.64
C PRO A 127 3.75 8.90 -11.10
N PRO A 128 3.86 10.16 -11.59
CA PRO A 128 4.43 10.40 -12.90
C PRO A 128 5.86 9.86 -12.92
N SER A 129 6.25 9.22 -14.02
CA SER A 129 7.65 8.84 -14.21
C SER A 129 8.51 10.10 -14.23
N GLU A 130 9.60 10.12 -13.46
CA GLU A 130 10.59 11.19 -13.52
C GLU A 130 11.01 11.39 -14.99
N THR A 131 10.92 12.63 -15.46
CA THR A 131 11.38 12.99 -16.80
C THR A 131 12.88 12.69 -16.91
N PRO A 132 13.43 12.45 -18.11
CA PRO A 132 14.87 12.23 -18.29
C PRO A 132 15.73 13.33 -17.65
N VAL A 133 15.24 14.57 -17.66
CA VAL A 133 15.91 15.72 -17.04
C VAL A 133 15.91 15.63 -15.52
N GLU A 134 14.78 15.25 -14.91
CA GLU A 134 14.69 15.07 -13.45
C GLU A 134 15.58 13.93 -12.98
N ARG A 135 15.60 12.81 -13.72
CA ARG A 135 16.52 11.70 -13.45
C ARG A 135 17.97 12.13 -13.50
N LEU A 136 18.34 12.93 -14.50
CA LEU A 136 19.70 13.46 -14.62
C LEU A 136 20.04 14.39 -13.46
N LYS A 137 19.14 15.30 -13.07
CA LYS A 137 19.33 16.19 -11.92
C LYS A 137 19.54 15.41 -10.63
N LYS A 138 18.71 14.39 -10.40
CA LYS A 138 18.80 13.52 -9.22
C LYS A 138 20.10 12.73 -9.19
N ALA A 139 20.48 12.10 -10.30
CA ALA A 139 21.75 11.37 -10.41
C ALA A 139 22.96 12.29 -10.18
N PHE A 140 22.89 13.53 -10.66
CA PHE A 140 23.95 14.51 -10.44
C PHE A 140 24.03 14.94 -8.97
N GLN A 141 22.87 15.15 -8.32
CA GLN A 141 22.80 15.46 -6.89
C GLN A 141 23.33 14.32 -6.03
N GLU A 142 22.90 13.08 -6.29
CA GLU A 142 23.38 11.89 -5.56
C GLU A 142 24.90 11.70 -5.74
N PHE A 143 25.43 12.00 -6.93
CA PHE A 143 26.86 12.00 -7.18
C PHE A 143 27.57 13.08 -6.36
N THR A 144 27.08 14.33 -6.36
CA THR A 144 27.69 15.42 -5.56
C THR A 144 27.65 15.15 -4.07
N ASP A 145 26.55 14.58 -3.57
CA ASP A 145 26.40 14.22 -2.15
C ASP A 145 27.35 13.09 -1.74
N SER A 146 27.77 12.24 -2.71
CA SER A 146 28.71 11.15 -2.45
C SER A 146 30.19 11.56 -2.40
N ILE A 147 30.53 12.75 -2.91
CA ILE A 147 31.92 13.27 -2.99
C ILE A 147 32.21 14.36 -1.96
N GLU A 148 31.20 14.98 -1.33
CA GLU A 148 31.42 15.90 -0.22
C GLU A 148 31.70 15.10 1.08
N PRO A 149 32.88 15.28 1.72
CA PRO A 149 33.16 14.66 3.00
C PRO A 149 32.39 15.40 4.10
N GLY A 150 31.55 14.67 4.84
CA GLY A 150 30.93 15.17 6.08
C GLY A 150 31.94 15.43 7.20
#